data_AF-A0A9C8M260-F1
#
_entry.id   AF-A0A9C8M260-F1
#
_cell.length_a   1.000
_cell.length_b   1.000
_cell.length_c   1.000
_cell.angle_alpha   90.00
_cell.angle_beta   90.00
_cell.angle_gamma   90.00
#
_symmetry.space_group_name_H-M   'P 1'
#
loop_
_entity.id
_entity.type
_entity.pdbx_description
1 polymer ?
#
loop_
_entity_poly.entity_id
_entity_poly.type
_entity_poly.pdbx_seq_one_letter_code
_entity_poly.pdbx_strand_id
1 'polypeptide(L)'
;MKNQYFGDEDDFKKYGILRELSKVMSDGMSVCWMLTSDDGTGEGSDLSYLEKTWEWRNCDPDLFDYLNRCISNGKPRNVGLLKEFIRRPPIKFFDRPLPDDLNGRVEYFEDFKKNAGNGQFVFFDPDIGLAPVSVIKGNAGSSRYLFWDELSSFYFNMKQSILVYQHFPRVNRNQFVCDAVSKLMLDTRAPSVYTLRTNRVVFFLLPQSRHAELIETACRSIARKWNRHIEVWKHHQPTRLM
;
A
#
# COMPACT_ATOMS: atom_id res chain seq x y z
N MET A 1 -3.00 -8.36 4.90
CA MET A 1 -1.56 -8.43 5.16
C MET A 1 -1.37 -9.47 6.25
N LYS A 2 -0.33 -10.29 6.17
CA LYS A 2 0.00 -11.30 7.19
C LYS A 2 1.41 -11.09 7.70
N ASN A 3 1.62 -11.33 8.99
CA ASN A 3 2.94 -11.13 9.59
C ASN A 3 3.96 -12.14 9.05
N GLN A 4 3.52 -13.36 8.73
CA GLN A 4 4.39 -14.42 8.22
C GLN A 4 5.09 -14.09 6.89
N TYR A 5 4.57 -13.13 6.10
CA TYR A 5 5.18 -12.71 4.82
C TYR A 5 6.15 -11.54 4.94
N PHE A 6 6.42 -11.05 6.17
CA PHE A 6 7.31 -9.93 6.38
C PHE A 6 8.66 -10.11 5.69
N GLY A 7 9.02 -9.17 4.82
CA GLY A 7 10.33 -9.06 4.19
C GLY A 7 10.50 -9.87 2.91
N ASP A 8 9.42 -10.40 2.32
CA ASP A 8 9.45 -10.96 0.97
C ASP A 8 9.76 -9.89 -0.10
N GLU A 9 9.92 -10.32 -1.36
CA GLU A 9 10.21 -9.40 -2.46
C GLU A 9 9.13 -8.31 -2.67
N ASP A 10 7.84 -8.60 -2.44
CA ASP A 10 6.79 -7.59 -2.61
C ASP A 10 6.80 -6.57 -1.46
N ASP A 11 7.12 -7.01 -0.25
CA ASP A 11 7.40 -6.17 0.92
C ASP A 11 8.64 -5.29 0.69
N PHE A 12 9.71 -5.78 0.07
CA PHE A 12 10.86 -4.94 -0.26
C PHE A 12 10.46 -3.75 -1.15
N LYS A 13 9.65 -4.00 -2.19
CA LYS A 13 9.13 -2.94 -3.07
C LYS A 13 8.16 -2.03 -2.32
N LYS A 14 7.24 -2.59 -1.54
CA LYS A 14 6.26 -1.86 -0.71
C LYS A 14 6.95 -0.89 0.24
N TYR A 15 7.93 -1.37 1.01
CA TYR A 15 8.70 -0.56 1.95
C TYR A 15 9.56 0.47 1.23
N GLY A 16 10.09 0.12 0.06
CA GLY A 16 10.78 1.06 -0.84
C GLY A 16 9.90 2.24 -1.26
N ILE A 17 8.68 1.95 -1.72
CA ILE A 17 7.68 2.97 -2.07
C ILE A 17 7.36 3.84 -0.85
N LEU A 18 7.10 3.23 0.32
CA LEU A 18 6.82 3.97 1.55
C LEU A 18 7.97 4.88 1.96
N ARG A 19 9.23 4.44 1.79
CA ARG A 19 10.41 5.28 2.09
C ARG A 19 10.59 6.43 1.13
N GLU A 20 10.33 6.25 -0.16
CA GLU A 20 10.41 7.35 -1.12
C GLU A 20 9.29 8.38 -0.88
N LEU A 21 8.09 7.93 -0.52
CA LEU A 21 7.00 8.82 -0.11
C LEU A 21 7.30 9.52 1.22
N SER A 22 7.84 8.81 2.21
CA SER A 22 8.13 9.42 3.51
C SER A 22 9.16 10.53 3.40
N LYS A 23 10.13 10.45 2.49
CA LYS A 23 11.12 11.51 2.26
C LYS A 23 10.50 12.86 1.85
N VAL A 24 9.30 12.84 1.25
CA VAL A 24 8.63 14.07 0.78
C VAL A 24 7.43 14.48 1.65
N MET A 25 6.88 13.58 2.47
CA MET A 25 5.70 13.85 3.30
C MET A 25 6.09 14.43 4.66
N SER A 26 6.40 15.74 4.70
CA SER A 26 6.78 16.47 5.93
C SER A 26 5.74 16.36 7.05
N ASP A 27 4.45 16.32 6.67
CA ASP A 27 3.33 16.38 7.61
C ASP A 27 3.03 15.02 8.24
N GLY A 28 3.84 14.00 7.93
CA GLY A 28 3.69 12.63 8.41
C GLY A 28 2.79 11.76 7.54
N MET A 29 2.83 10.46 7.82
CA MET A 29 2.07 9.44 7.11
C MET A 29 1.44 8.49 8.11
N SER A 30 0.35 7.83 7.72
CA SER A 30 -0.21 6.72 8.49
C SER A 30 -0.31 5.48 7.64
N VAL A 31 0.04 4.34 8.23
CA VAL A 31 0.01 3.03 7.58
C VAL A 31 -1.00 2.16 8.31
N CYS A 32 -2.02 1.73 7.57
CA CYS A 32 -3.04 0.78 8.00
C CYS A 32 -2.65 -0.61 7.50
N TRP A 33 -2.00 -1.39 8.36
CA TRP A 33 -1.83 -2.81 8.14
C TRP A 33 -3.18 -3.49 8.43
N MET A 34 -3.90 -3.88 7.39
CA MET A 34 -5.16 -4.61 7.54
C MET A 34 -4.81 -6.08 7.78
N LEU A 35 -4.39 -6.36 9.02
CA LEU A 35 -3.87 -7.66 9.40
C LEU A 35 -4.98 -8.71 9.42
N THR A 36 -4.70 -9.82 8.76
CA THR A 36 -5.51 -11.04 8.78
C THR A 36 -4.70 -12.14 9.46
N SER A 37 -5.37 -13.16 10.01
CA SER A 37 -4.69 -14.30 10.61
C SER A 37 -3.73 -14.98 9.64
N ASP A 38 -2.59 -15.42 10.17
CA ASP A 38 -1.65 -16.28 9.47
C ASP A 38 -2.38 -17.57 9.04
N ASP A 39 -2.12 -18.04 7.82
CA ASP A 39 -2.72 -19.27 7.29
C ASP A 39 -1.77 -20.48 7.39
N GLY A 40 -0.54 -20.27 7.89
CA GLY A 40 0.49 -21.30 8.01
C GLY A 40 1.01 -21.82 6.66
N THR A 41 0.62 -21.20 5.55
CA THR A 41 1.09 -21.58 4.21
C THR A 41 2.42 -20.88 3.89
N GLY A 42 3.29 -21.57 3.15
CA GLY A 42 4.58 -21.03 2.69
C GLY A 42 4.49 -20.24 1.37
N GLU A 43 3.32 -20.20 0.73
CA GLU A 43 3.09 -19.46 -0.51
C GLU A 43 3.14 -17.95 -0.21
N GLY A 44 4.16 -17.24 -0.74
CA GLY A 44 4.34 -15.79 -0.48
C GLY A 44 5.53 -15.44 0.41
N SER A 45 6.48 -16.35 0.60
CA SER A 45 7.73 -16.10 1.34
C SER A 45 8.96 -16.06 0.43
N ASP A 46 8.88 -15.36 -0.70
CA ASP A 46 10.01 -15.28 -1.63
C ASP A 46 11.10 -14.36 -1.08
N LEU A 47 12.10 -15.00 -0.46
CA LEU A 47 13.31 -14.35 0.05
C LEU A 47 14.49 -14.46 -0.91
N SER A 48 14.34 -15.13 -2.06
CA SER A 48 15.45 -15.40 -2.98
C SER A 48 16.09 -14.12 -3.54
N TYR A 49 15.35 -13.01 -3.52
CA TYR A 49 15.87 -11.68 -3.89
C TYR A 49 17.03 -11.21 -2.99
N LEU A 50 17.07 -11.64 -1.72
CA LEU A 50 18.16 -11.31 -0.78
C LEU A 50 19.50 -11.95 -1.16
N GLU A 51 19.49 -13.01 -1.97
CA GLU A 51 20.69 -13.64 -2.50
C GLU A 51 21.21 -12.94 -3.76
N LYS A 52 20.36 -12.14 -4.41
CA LYS A 52 20.64 -11.43 -5.67
C LYS A 52 21.06 -9.97 -5.41
N THR A 53 22.06 -9.78 -4.56
CA THR A 53 22.51 -8.47 -4.07
C THR A 53 22.72 -7.43 -5.18
N TRP A 54 23.40 -7.80 -6.27
CA TRP A 54 23.70 -6.89 -7.39
C TRP A 54 22.46 -6.36 -8.11
N GLU A 55 21.38 -7.13 -8.09
CA GLU A 55 20.11 -6.78 -8.73
C GLU A 55 19.27 -5.87 -7.82
N TRP A 56 19.11 -6.26 -6.54
CA TRP A 56 18.11 -5.64 -5.66
C TRP A 56 18.65 -4.56 -4.74
N ARG A 57 19.89 -4.71 -4.23
CA ARG A 57 20.45 -3.78 -3.24
C ARG A 57 20.59 -2.37 -3.79
N ASN A 58 20.79 -2.21 -5.10
CA ASN A 58 20.91 -0.90 -5.75
C ASN A 58 19.61 -0.07 -5.73
N CYS A 59 18.45 -0.69 -5.54
CA CYS A 59 17.17 0.02 -5.44
C CYS A 59 17.10 0.84 -4.14
N ASP A 60 17.48 0.20 -3.03
CA ASP A 60 17.53 0.81 -1.71
C ASP A 60 18.47 0.02 -0.78
N PRO A 61 19.76 0.40 -0.69
CA PRO A 61 20.76 -0.35 0.07
C PRO A 61 20.44 -0.50 1.55
N ASP A 62 19.96 0.57 2.19
CA ASP A 62 19.69 0.54 3.64
C ASP A 62 18.53 -0.42 3.96
N LEU A 63 17.49 -0.40 3.12
CA LEU A 63 16.31 -1.25 3.31
C LEU A 63 16.68 -2.71 3.05
N PHE A 64 17.44 -2.97 1.98
CA PHE A 64 17.90 -4.31 1.65
C PHE A 64 18.73 -4.90 2.79
N ASP A 65 19.72 -4.15 3.28
CA ASP A 65 20.58 -4.60 4.37
C ASP A 65 19.80 -4.77 5.68
N TYR A 66 18.79 -3.92 5.93
CA TYR A 66 17.92 -4.06 7.10
C TYR A 66 17.08 -5.34 7.05
N LEU A 67 16.39 -5.61 5.94
CA LEU A 67 15.59 -6.82 5.78
C LEU A 67 16.48 -8.06 5.84
N ASN A 68 17.62 -8.05 5.16
CA ASN A 68 18.57 -9.16 5.19
C ASN A 68 19.01 -9.50 6.63
N ARG A 69 19.31 -8.48 7.45
CA ARG A 69 19.65 -8.68 8.87
C ARG A 69 18.48 -9.22 9.69
N CYS A 70 17.26 -8.70 9.50
CA CYS A 70 16.08 -9.20 10.23
C CYS A 70 15.82 -10.67 9.94
N ILE A 71 15.94 -11.08 8.68
CA ILE A 71 15.74 -12.47 8.25
C ILE A 71 16.90 -13.37 8.71
N SER A 72 18.15 -12.96 8.50
CA SER A 72 19.33 -13.76 8.86
C SER A 72 19.46 -14.00 10.37
N ASN A 73 19.01 -13.05 11.19
CA ASN A 73 19.06 -13.17 12.66
C ASN A 73 17.92 -14.02 13.23
N GLY A 74 17.05 -14.60 12.39
CA GLY A 74 15.94 -15.44 12.82
C GLY A 74 14.88 -14.71 13.64
N LYS A 75 14.77 -13.38 13.53
CA LYS A 75 13.71 -12.63 14.22
C LYS A 75 12.35 -13.12 13.73
N PRO A 76 11.34 -13.28 14.62
CA PRO A 76 9.98 -13.54 14.19
C PRO A 76 9.52 -12.47 13.19
N ARG A 77 9.02 -12.94 12.05
CA ARG A 77 8.50 -12.07 10.98
C ARG A 77 7.29 -11.29 11.48
N ASN A 78 7.37 -9.96 11.42
CA ASN A 78 6.34 -9.08 11.94
C ASN A 78 6.45 -7.68 11.32
N VAL A 79 5.32 -7.09 10.89
CA VAL A 79 5.28 -5.75 10.29
C VAL A 79 5.77 -4.65 11.23
N GLY A 80 5.71 -4.88 12.54
CA GLY A 80 6.23 -4.00 13.58
C GLY A 80 7.73 -3.76 13.51
N LEU A 81 8.50 -4.67 12.90
CA LEU A 81 9.93 -4.46 12.67
C LEU A 81 10.19 -3.22 11.81
N LEU A 82 9.33 -2.94 10.81
CA LEU A 82 9.49 -1.77 9.95
C LEU A 82 9.47 -0.44 10.73
N LYS A 83 8.76 -0.40 11.87
CA LYS A 83 8.71 0.79 12.76
C LYS A 83 10.11 1.16 13.28
N GLU A 84 10.97 0.17 13.51
CA GLU A 84 12.34 0.39 13.98
C GLU A 84 13.22 1.04 12.90
N PHE A 85 12.89 0.78 11.63
CA PHE A 85 13.70 1.18 10.48
C PHE A 85 13.31 2.55 9.92
N ILE A 86 12.03 2.77 9.63
CA ILE A 86 11.55 4.05 9.05
C ILE A 86 11.23 5.02 10.19
N ARG A 87 12.26 5.70 10.69
CA ARG A 87 12.15 6.56 11.88
C ARG A 87 11.71 8.00 11.61
N ARG A 88 11.79 8.48 10.37
CA ARG A 88 11.48 9.88 10.01
C ARG A 88 11.02 10.04 8.56
N PRO A 89 10.10 10.99 8.27
CA PRO A 89 9.20 11.75 9.17
C PRO A 89 8.21 10.84 9.93
N PRO A 90 7.42 11.33 10.91
CA PRO A 90 6.60 10.46 11.75
C PRO A 90 5.63 9.62 10.91
N ILE A 91 5.87 8.31 10.88
CA ILE A 91 4.92 7.34 10.36
C ILE A 91 4.18 6.72 11.53
N LYS A 92 2.85 6.86 11.54
CA LYS A 92 1.99 6.18 12.50
C LYS A 92 1.59 4.84 11.91
N PHE A 93 1.88 3.77 12.62
CA PHE A 93 1.55 2.42 12.17
C PHE A 93 0.39 1.86 12.97
N PHE A 94 -0.65 1.43 12.27
CA PHE A 94 -1.81 0.75 12.81
C PHE A 94 -1.78 -0.72 12.39
N ASP A 95 -1.48 -1.59 13.34
CA ASP A 95 -1.23 -3.03 13.19
C ASP A 95 -2.21 -3.88 14.01
N ARG A 96 -3.44 -3.39 14.20
CA ARG A 96 -4.50 -4.21 14.80
C ARG A 96 -5.02 -5.22 13.76
N PRO A 97 -5.44 -6.42 14.18
CA PRO A 97 -6.22 -7.32 13.33
C PRO A 97 -7.54 -6.67 12.90
N LEU A 98 -7.90 -6.83 11.63
CA LEU A 98 -9.17 -6.37 11.08
C LEU A 98 -10.20 -7.50 11.19
N PRO A 99 -11.26 -7.36 12.02
CA PRO A 99 -12.32 -8.37 12.09
C PRO A 99 -13.13 -8.45 10.78
N ASP A 100 -13.82 -9.56 10.57
CA ASP A 100 -14.74 -9.71 9.43
C ASP A 100 -16.09 -9.04 9.67
N ASP A 101 -16.61 -9.05 10.92
CA ASP A 101 -17.94 -8.57 11.24
C ASP A 101 -18.06 -7.04 11.10
N LEU A 102 -19.29 -6.58 10.81
CA LEU A 102 -19.55 -5.17 10.51
C LEU A 102 -19.24 -4.25 11.70
N ASN A 103 -19.65 -4.63 12.90
CA ASN A 103 -19.51 -3.76 14.08
C ASN A 103 -18.04 -3.57 14.43
N GLY A 104 -17.29 -4.66 14.53
CA GLY A 104 -15.85 -4.62 14.78
C GLY A 104 -15.09 -3.89 13.67
N ARG A 105 -15.51 -4.02 12.41
CA ARG A 105 -14.91 -3.29 11.29
C ARG A 105 -15.14 -1.78 11.37
N VAL A 106 -16.34 -1.36 11.75
CA VAL A 106 -16.66 0.06 11.94
C VAL A 106 -15.78 0.62 13.06
N GLU A 107 -15.70 -0.06 14.21
CA GLU A 107 -14.84 0.34 15.32
C GLU A 107 -13.36 0.42 14.91
N TYR A 108 -12.87 -0.57 14.16
CA TYR A 108 -11.50 -0.60 13.63
C TYR A 108 -11.16 0.66 12.83
N PHE A 109 -12.02 1.03 11.87
CA PHE A 109 -11.76 2.19 11.01
C PHE A 109 -11.99 3.51 11.72
N GLU A 110 -12.89 3.60 12.70
CA GLU A 110 -13.01 4.79 13.55
C GLU A 110 -11.75 5.01 14.41
N ASP A 111 -11.20 3.95 14.99
CA ASP A 111 -9.93 4.03 15.72
C ASP A 111 -8.76 4.39 14.80
N PHE A 112 -8.73 3.82 13.59
CA PHE A 112 -7.72 4.18 12.61
C PHE A 112 -7.84 5.65 12.17
N LYS A 113 -9.05 6.19 11.96
CA LYS A 113 -9.25 7.62 11.66
C LYS A 113 -8.69 8.53 12.73
N LYS A 114 -8.92 8.21 14.02
CA LYS A 114 -8.37 8.96 15.17
C LYS A 114 -6.84 8.94 15.15
N ASN A 115 -6.24 7.79 14.82
CA ASN A 115 -4.79 7.66 14.71
C ASN A 115 -4.24 8.44 13.51
N ALA A 116 -4.87 8.30 12.35
CA ALA A 116 -4.35 8.74 11.06
C ALA A 116 -4.38 10.25 10.86
N GLY A 117 -5.19 10.99 11.63
CA GLY A 117 -5.30 12.45 11.54
C GLY A 117 -5.97 12.93 10.25
N ASN A 118 -6.71 14.03 10.34
CA ASN A 118 -7.34 14.63 9.17
C ASN A 118 -6.26 15.21 8.25
N GLY A 119 -6.44 15.02 6.94
CA GLY A 119 -5.51 15.55 5.98
C GLY A 119 -4.07 15.02 6.15
N GLN A 120 -3.84 13.74 6.42
CA GLN A 120 -2.50 13.15 6.25
C GLN A 120 -2.45 12.28 4.98
N PHE A 121 -1.27 11.75 4.66
CA PHE A 121 -1.15 10.67 3.71
C PHE A 121 -1.44 9.34 4.40
N VAL A 122 -2.21 8.46 3.75
CA VAL A 122 -2.51 7.13 4.27
C VAL A 122 -2.13 6.05 3.27
N PHE A 123 -1.50 4.99 3.77
CA PHE A 123 -1.33 3.74 3.07
C PHE A 123 -2.25 2.67 3.67
N PHE A 124 -3.02 1.98 2.83
CA PHE A 124 -3.77 0.79 3.18
C PHE A 124 -3.09 -0.45 2.58
N ASP A 125 -2.82 -1.42 3.45
CA ASP A 125 -2.24 -2.72 3.07
C ASP A 125 -3.24 -3.87 3.36
N PRO A 126 -4.32 -3.99 2.56
CA PRO A 126 -5.20 -5.16 2.61
C PRO A 126 -4.44 -6.45 2.29
N ASP A 127 -5.02 -7.59 2.67
CA ASP A 127 -4.43 -8.90 2.34
C ASP A 127 -4.46 -9.21 0.85
N ILE A 128 -5.52 -8.77 0.17
CA ILE A 128 -5.68 -8.99 -1.26
C ILE A 128 -5.72 -7.65 -2.01
N GLY A 129 -6.55 -6.71 -1.57
CA GLY A 129 -6.72 -5.45 -2.29
C GLY A 129 -8.09 -4.81 -2.08
N LEU A 130 -8.57 -4.11 -3.10
CA LEU A 130 -9.91 -3.55 -3.17
C LEU A 130 -10.94 -4.68 -3.33
N ALA A 131 -12.06 -4.55 -2.62
CA ALA A 131 -13.12 -5.56 -2.62
C ALA A 131 -13.73 -5.73 -4.02
N PRO A 132 -13.76 -6.96 -4.58
CA PRO A 132 -14.57 -7.25 -5.76
C PRO A 132 -16.05 -7.29 -5.40
N VAL A 133 -16.92 -7.17 -6.40
CA VAL A 133 -18.40 -7.16 -6.22
C VAL A 133 -18.92 -8.43 -5.52
N SER A 134 -18.21 -9.55 -5.66
CA SER A 134 -18.60 -10.83 -5.05
C SER A 134 -18.33 -10.92 -3.54
N VAL A 135 -17.58 -10.00 -2.96
CA VAL A 135 -17.25 -10.00 -1.53
C VAL A 135 -18.21 -9.07 -0.79
N ILE A 136 -18.97 -9.65 0.14
CA ILE A 136 -19.93 -8.92 0.97
C ILE A 136 -19.24 -8.48 2.27
N LYS A 137 -19.29 -7.18 2.56
CA LYS A 137 -18.77 -6.61 3.81
C LYS A 137 -19.52 -7.20 5.01
N GLY A 138 -18.79 -7.63 6.05
CA GLY A 138 -19.39 -8.28 7.22
C GLY A 138 -19.35 -9.81 7.17
N ASN A 139 -19.15 -10.39 5.99
CA ASN A 139 -19.07 -11.84 5.84
C ASN A 139 -17.63 -12.34 6.06
N ALA A 140 -17.52 -13.64 6.33
CA ALA A 140 -16.24 -14.32 6.51
C ALA A 140 -15.28 -14.05 5.34
N GLY A 141 -14.05 -13.67 5.65
CA GLY A 141 -13.00 -13.33 4.71
C GLY A 141 -13.03 -11.90 4.17
N SER A 142 -13.99 -11.06 4.57
CA SER A 142 -14.07 -9.67 4.12
C SER A 142 -12.93 -8.79 4.67
N SER A 143 -12.30 -9.17 5.79
CA SER A 143 -11.04 -8.59 6.35
C SER A 143 -9.87 -8.54 5.37
N ARG A 144 -9.86 -9.39 4.34
CA ARG A 144 -8.82 -9.41 3.30
C ARG A 144 -8.88 -8.22 2.35
N TYR A 145 -9.95 -7.43 2.38
CA TYR A 145 -10.22 -6.38 1.40
C TYR A 145 -10.51 -5.03 2.05
N LEU A 146 -10.08 -3.97 1.36
CA LEU A 146 -10.54 -2.59 1.56
C LEU A 146 -11.76 -2.33 0.68
N PHE A 147 -12.83 -1.80 1.25
CA PHE A 147 -14.04 -1.51 0.49
C PHE A 147 -14.03 -0.08 -0.09
N TRP A 148 -14.77 0.08 -1.19
CA TRP A 148 -14.82 1.32 -1.96
C TRP A 148 -15.39 2.51 -1.17
N ASP A 149 -16.39 2.26 -0.31
CA ASP A 149 -16.96 3.27 0.57
C ASP A 149 -16.00 3.67 1.70
N GLU A 150 -15.20 2.72 2.22
CA GLU A 150 -14.14 3.00 3.20
C GLU A 150 -13.08 3.91 2.59
N LEU A 151 -12.55 3.52 1.42
CA LEU A 151 -11.57 4.32 0.67
C LEU A 151 -12.11 5.73 0.38
N SER A 152 -13.34 5.82 -0.13
CA SER A 152 -13.98 7.09 -0.46
C SER A 152 -14.17 7.96 0.78
N SER A 153 -14.48 7.37 1.94
CA SER A 153 -14.61 8.10 3.21
C SER A 153 -13.29 8.74 3.64
N PHE A 154 -12.17 8.01 3.56
CA PHE A 154 -10.85 8.60 3.84
C PHE A 154 -10.46 9.68 2.82
N TYR A 155 -10.80 9.49 1.54
CA TYR A 155 -10.47 10.46 0.51
C TYR A 155 -11.30 11.74 0.67
N PHE A 156 -12.62 11.65 0.77
CA PHE A 156 -13.49 12.83 0.79
C PHE A 156 -13.68 13.44 2.16
N ASN A 157 -13.92 12.63 3.19
CA ASN A 157 -14.28 13.14 4.50
C ASN A 157 -13.02 13.54 5.27
N MET A 158 -11.97 12.72 5.15
CA MET A 158 -10.68 12.98 5.82
C MET A 158 -9.68 13.74 4.93
N LYS A 159 -10.01 14.09 3.68
CA LYS A 159 -9.14 14.85 2.76
C LYS A 159 -7.71 14.28 2.68
N GLN A 160 -7.60 12.95 2.72
CA GLN A 160 -6.31 12.24 2.72
C GLN A 160 -5.90 11.85 1.31
N SER A 161 -4.59 11.88 1.05
CA SER A 161 -4.03 11.16 -0.10
C SER A 161 -3.86 9.71 0.26
N ILE A 162 -4.15 8.82 -0.68
CA ILE A 162 -4.27 7.40 -0.40
C ILE A 162 -3.35 6.61 -1.30
N LEU A 163 -2.56 5.71 -0.70
CA LEU A 163 -1.93 4.58 -1.39
C LEU A 163 -2.66 3.30 -0.99
N VAL A 164 -2.95 2.43 -1.95
CA VAL A 164 -3.58 1.13 -1.68
C VAL A 164 -2.76 0.03 -2.36
N TYR A 165 -2.45 -1.01 -1.60
CA TYR A 165 -1.85 -2.25 -2.11
C TYR A 165 -2.92 -3.14 -2.76
N GLN A 166 -2.57 -3.78 -3.88
CA GLN A 166 -3.47 -4.67 -4.61
C GLN A 166 -2.68 -5.82 -5.27
N HIS A 167 -2.99 -7.07 -4.91
CA HIS A 167 -2.60 -8.24 -5.69
C HIS A 167 -3.33 -8.27 -7.03
N PHE A 168 -2.64 -8.66 -8.10
CA PHE A 168 -3.32 -8.90 -9.37
C PHE A 168 -4.28 -10.09 -9.24
N PRO A 169 -5.58 -9.91 -9.55
CA PRO A 169 -6.48 -11.04 -9.70
C PRO A 169 -6.08 -11.89 -10.92
N ARG A 170 -6.61 -13.12 -11.00
CA ARG A 170 -6.39 -14.07 -12.11
C ARG A 170 -7.21 -13.67 -13.36
N VAL A 171 -6.97 -12.46 -13.86
CA VAL A 171 -7.60 -11.85 -15.03
C VAL A 171 -6.56 -11.05 -15.82
N ASN A 172 -6.95 -10.47 -16.96
CA ASN A 172 -6.06 -9.59 -17.71
C ASN A 172 -5.65 -8.37 -16.85
N ARG A 173 -4.34 -8.22 -16.61
CA ARG A 173 -3.80 -7.20 -15.71
C ARG A 173 -4.01 -5.77 -16.21
N ASN A 174 -3.86 -5.54 -17.50
CA ASN A 174 -4.04 -4.21 -18.09
C ASN A 174 -5.51 -3.80 -18.00
N GLN A 175 -6.43 -4.70 -18.35
CA GLN A 175 -7.86 -4.45 -18.21
C GLN A 175 -8.23 -4.16 -16.76
N PHE A 176 -7.76 -5.01 -15.82
CA PHE A 176 -8.01 -4.81 -14.39
C PHE A 176 -7.52 -3.44 -13.90
N VAL A 177 -6.32 -3.02 -14.29
CA VAL A 177 -5.78 -1.70 -13.93
C VAL A 177 -6.63 -0.59 -14.53
N CYS A 178 -7.00 -0.67 -15.80
CA CYS A 178 -7.85 0.33 -16.45
C CYS A 178 -9.22 0.47 -15.76
N ASP A 179 -9.86 -0.65 -15.42
CA ASP A 179 -11.16 -0.67 -14.75
C ASP A 179 -11.05 -0.09 -13.34
N ALA A 180 -10.03 -0.50 -12.58
CA ALA A 180 -9.79 0.00 -11.23
C ALA A 180 -9.49 1.50 -11.23
N VAL A 181 -8.63 1.99 -12.13
CA VAL A 181 -8.33 3.43 -12.26
C VAL A 181 -9.59 4.21 -12.62
N SER A 182 -10.38 3.72 -13.59
CA SER A 182 -11.62 4.38 -14.01
C SER A 182 -12.62 4.48 -12.85
N LYS A 183 -12.77 3.40 -12.08
CA LYS A 183 -13.63 3.38 -10.90
C LYS A 183 -13.12 4.29 -9.79
N LEU A 184 -11.82 4.25 -9.48
CA LEU A 184 -11.21 5.14 -8.49
C LEU A 184 -11.42 6.61 -8.86
N MET A 185 -11.19 6.98 -10.12
CA MET A 185 -11.43 8.33 -10.61
C MET A 185 -12.90 8.74 -10.54
N LEU A 186 -13.82 7.85 -10.91
CA LEU A 186 -15.25 8.13 -10.86
C LEU A 186 -15.72 8.34 -9.42
N ASP A 187 -15.38 7.40 -8.53
CA ASP A 187 -15.85 7.38 -7.15
C ASP A 187 -15.22 8.54 -6.36
N THR A 188 -13.92 8.81 -6.54
CA THR A 188 -13.18 9.80 -5.73
C THR A 188 -13.06 11.18 -6.37
N ARG A 189 -13.34 11.30 -7.67
CA ARG A 189 -13.06 12.52 -8.48
C ARG A 189 -11.62 13.02 -8.32
N ALA A 190 -10.68 12.12 -8.02
CA ALA A 190 -9.27 12.47 -7.93
C ALA A 190 -8.79 13.05 -9.28
N PRO A 191 -8.00 14.14 -9.27
CA PRO A 191 -7.54 14.77 -10.50
C PRO A 191 -6.57 13.86 -11.29
N SER A 192 -5.91 12.96 -10.57
CA SER A 192 -5.07 11.92 -11.16
C SER A 192 -5.07 10.68 -10.27
N VAL A 193 -4.71 9.55 -10.85
CA VAL A 193 -4.37 8.32 -10.14
C VAL A 193 -3.03 7.85 -10.67
N TYR A 194 -2.09 7.53 -9.79
CA TYR A 194 -0.84 6.88 -10.17
C TYR A 194 -0.97 5.38 -9.97
N THR A 195 -0.34 4.61 -10.85
CA THR A 195 -0.18 3.17 -10.69
C THR A 195 1.29 2.80 -10.64
N LEU A 196 1.71 2.12 -9.57
CA LEU A 196 3.05 1.57 -9.42
C LEU A 196 2.94 0.05 -9.57
N ARG A 197 3.33 -0.47 -10.73
CA ARG A 197 3.07 -1.86 -11.14
C ARG A 197 4.31 -2.72 -10.99
N THR A 198 4.12 -3.93 -10.49
CA THR A 198 5.15 -4.98 -10.42
C THR A 198 4.67 -6.23 -11.15
N ASN A 199 5.43 -7.32 -11.05
CA ASN A 199 5.02 -8.62 -11.62
C ASN A 199 3.85 -9.28 -10.88
N ARG A 200 3.55 -8.92 -9.63
CA ARG A 200 2.54 -9.60 -8.80
C ARG A 200 1.48 -8.66 -8.24
N VAL A 201 1.80 -7.38 -8.11
CA VAL A 201 0.95 -6.39 -7.46
C VAL A 201 0.91 -5.08 -8.25
N VAL A 202 -0.10 -4.27 -7.95
CA VAL A 202 -0.17 -2.86 -8.33
C VAL A 202 -0.48 -2.04 -7.09
N PHE A 203 0.11 -0.86 -6.99
CA PHE A 203 -0.30 0.14 -6.01
C PHE A 203 -1.09 1.23 -6.70
N PHE A 204 -2.24 1.60 -6.15
CA PHE A 204 -3.01 2.75 -6.60
C PHE A 204 -2.75 3.92 -5.67
N LEU A 205 -2.30 5.05 -6.22
CA LEU A 205 -1.96 6.25 -5.48
C LEU A 205 -2.83 7.43 -5.93
N LEU A 206 -3.68 7.90 -5.01
CA LEU A 206 -4.68 8.94 -5.21
C LEU A 206 -4.24 10.20 -4.45
N PRO A 207 -3.63 11.19 -5.13
CA PRO A 207 -3.23 12.45 -4.53
C PRO A 207 -4.44 13.34 -4.23
N GLN A 208 -4.41 13.97 -3.07
CA GLN A 208 -5.11 15.24 -2.83
C GLN A 208 -4.27 16.37 -3.42
N SER A 209 -4.89 17.47 -3.83
CA SER A 209 -4.21 18.58 -4.52
C SER A 209 -2.96 19.09 -3.76
N ARG A 210 -3.04 19.19 -2.43
CA ARG A 210 -1.92 19.63 -1.57
C ARG A 210 -0.71 18.70 -1.53
N HIS A 211 -0.87 17.42 -1.91
CA HIS A 211 0.24 16.46 -1.99
C HIS A 211 0.65 16.17 -3.43
N ALA A 212 0.04 16.81 -4.45
CA ALA A 212 0.22 16.43 -5.84
C ALA A 212 1.67 16.55 -6.31
N GLU A 213 2.34 17.67 -6.02
CA GLU A 213 3.74 17.91 -6.40
C GLU A 213 4.73 17.01 -5.64
N LEU A 214 4.47 16.79 -4.34
CA LEU A 214 5.25 15.89 -3.50
C LEU A 214 5.16 14.45 -4.01
N ILE A 215 3.95 13.97 -4.29
CA ILE A 215 3.71 12.65 -4.88
C ILE A 215 4.38 12.53 -6.24
N GLU A 216 4.29 13.55 -7.10
CA GLU A 216 4.97 13.52 -8.40
C GLU A 216 6.48 13.38 -8.24
N THR A 217 7.07 14.10 -7.29
CA THR A 217 8.51 14.01 -6.95
C THR A 217 8.88 12.61 -6.48
N ALA A 218 8.10 12.03 -5.56
CA ALA A 218 8.32 10.67 -5.08
C ALA A 218 8.19 9.64 -6.21
N CYS A 219 7.16 9.75 -7.06
CA CYS A 219 6.95 8.87 -8.21
C CYS A 219 8.11 8.93 -9.21
N ARG A 220 8.68 10.10 -9.49
CA ARG A 220 9.89 10.23 -10.33
C ARG A 220 11.10 9.56 -9.68
N SER A 221 11.28 9.71 -8.37
CA SER A 221 12.36 9.02 -7.65
C SER A 221 12.20 7.51 -7.69
N ILE A 222 10.98 7.01 -7.48
CA ILE A 222 10.66 5.58 -7.56
C ILE A 222 10.94 5.05 -8.96
N ALA A 223 10.41 5.71 -10.00
CA ALA A 223 10.60 5.32 -11.39
C ALA A 223 12.08 5.27 -11.80
N ARG A 224 12.95 6.06 -11.17
CA ARG A 224 14.40 6.05 -11.42
C ARG A 224 15.11 4.95 -10.65
N LYS A 225 14.88 4.83 -9.34
CA LYS A 225 15.61 3.90 -8.46
C LYS A 225 15.15 2.45 -8.61
N TRP A 226 13.87 2.26 -8.89
CA TRP A 226 13.21 0.96 -8.95
C TRP A 226 12.82 0.57 -10.38
N ASN A 227 13.43 1.19 -11.40
CA ASN A 227 13.05 1.08 -12.82
C ASN A 227 12.97 -0.35 -13.36
N ARG A 228 13.73 -1.29 -12.80
CA ARG A 228 13.73 -2.71 -13.18
C ARG A 228 12.58 -3.52 -12.56
N HIS A 229 11.94 -3.00 -11.52
CA HIS A 229 11.00 -3.76 -10.69
C HIS A 229 9.64 -3.08 -10.51
N ILE A 230 9.55 -1.77 -10.75
CA ILE A 230 8.35 -0.96 -10.57
C ILE A 230 8.17 -0.04 -11.78
N GLU A 231 7.08 -0.24 -12.51
CA GLU A 231 6.63 0.68 -13.56
C GLU A 231 5.68 1.72 -12.97
N VAL A 232 5.95 3.01 -13.22
CA VAL A 232 5.14 4.10 -12.69
C VAL A 232 4.38 4.78 -13.83
N TRP A 233 3.06 4.85 -13.70
CA TRP A 233 2.18 5.53 -14.65
C TRP A 233 1.31 6.57 -13.93
N LYS A 234 1.02 7.68 -14.60
CA LYS A 234 0.08 8.71 -14.14
C LYS A 234 -1.12 8.71 -15.09
N HIS A 235 -2.30 8.60 -14.52
CA HIS A 235 -3.58 8.63 -15.23
C HIS A 235 -4.30 9.91 -14.84
N HIS A 236 -4.97 10.56 -15.78
CA HIS A 236 -5.77 11.76 -15.53
C HIS A 236 -7.23 11.50 -15.89
N GLN A 237 -8.13 12.28 -15.28
CA GLN A 237 -9.50 12.36 -15.77
C GLN A 237 -9.47 12.75 -17.25
N PRO A 238 -10.25 12.08 -18.13
CA PRO A 238 -10.45 12.56 -19.48
C PRO A 238 -10.93 14.01 -19.41
N THR A 239 -10.22 14.93 -20.03
CA THR A 239 -10.68 16.32 -20.14
C THR A 239 -12.02 16.25 -20.84
N ARG A 240 -13.12 16.60 -20.14
CA ARG A 240 -14.38 16.86 -20.84
C ARG A 240 -14.11 18.07 -21.72
N LEU A 241 -13.91 17.84 -23.02
CA LEU A 241 -14.09 18.87 -24.01
C LEU A 241 -15.52 19.37 -23.82
N MET A 242 -15.65 20.60 -23.30
CA MET A 242 -16.92 21.34 -23.25
C MET A 242 -17.33 21.74 -24.66
#